data_AF-A0A514C210-F1
#
_entry.id   AF-A0A514C210-F1
#
_cell.length_a   1.000
_cell.length_b   1.000
_cell.length_c   1.000
_cell.angle_alpha   90.00
_cell.angle_beta   90.00
_cell.angle_gamma   90.00
#
_symmetry.space_group_name_H-M   'P 1'
#
loop_
_entity.id
_entity.type
_entity.pdbx_description
1 polymer ?
#
loop_
_entity_poly.entity_id
_entity_poly.type
_entity_poly.pdbx_seq_one_letter_code
_entity_poly.pdbx_strand_id
1 'polypeptide(L)'
;MKRRVSIKMAAMSAVALAASAVAGPSAAMLDVPFYNYTYFSDATYTTVVGYEIGTCFNGQAAVQQMVGTGSAYVIQERAGVCRGDLTIYE
;
A
#
# COMPACT_ATOMS: atom_id res chain seq x y z
N MET A 1 2.49 70.73 21.33
CA MET A 1 1.29 70.05 21.88
C MET A 1 1.61 68.59 22.17
N LYS A 2 1.18 68.10 23.35
CA LYS A 2 1.58 66.85 24.01
C LYS A 2 1.02 65.60 23.30
N ARG A 3 1.89 64.62 22.98
CA ARG A 3 1.49 63.26 22.58
C ARG A 3 0.88 62.55 23.79
N ARG A 4 -0.39 62.17 23.71
CA ARG A 4 -1.01 61.19 24.62
C ARG A 4 -1.33 59.96 23.79
N VAL A 5 -0.49 58.94 23.92
CA VAL A 5 -0.72 57.61 23.36
C VAL A 5 -1.70 56.92 24.31
N SER A 6 -2.97 56.89 23.94
CA SER A 6 -4.00 56.16 24.67
C SER A 6 -4.01 54.72 24.20
N ILE A 7 -3.19 53.90 24.87
CA ILE A 7 -3.29 52.45 24.88
C ILE A 7 -4.61 52.12 25.58
N LYS A 8 -5.67 51.78 24.82
CA LYS A 8 -6.88 51.04 25.26
C LYS A 8 -7.91 51.04 24.13
N MET A 9 -7.82 50.04 23.26
CA MET A 9 -9.00 49.37 22.72
C MET A 9 -8.55 48.06 22.09
N ALA A 10 -8.39 47.07 22.96
CA ALA A 10 -8.49 45.69 22.58
C ALA A 10 -9.91 45.38 22.08
N ALA A 11 -10.01 44.30 21.32
CA ALA A 11 -11.24 43.66 20.85
C ALA A 11 -11.88 44.25 19.58
N MET A 12 -11.34 43.86 18.43
CA MET A 12 -12.20 43.47 17.31
C MET A 12 -11.76 42.11 16.81
N SER A 13 -12.55 41.12 17.22
CA SER A 13 -12.55 39.74 16.78
C SER A 13 -12.75 39.67 15.26
N ALA A 14 -11.77 39.15 14.55
CA ALA A 14 -12.01 38.53 13.25
C ALA A 14 -11.43 37.12 13.34
N VAL A 15 -12.32 36.17 13.61
CA VAL A 15 -12.13 34.75 13.36
C VAL A 15 -11.82 34.62 11.86
N ALA A 16 -10.55 34.70 11.50
CA ALA A 16 -10.11 34.23 10.20
C ALA A 16 -10.17 32.72 10.31
N LEU A 17 -11.26 32.17 9.76
CA LEU A 17 -11.51 30.74 9.69
C LEU A 17 -10.21 30.03 9.32
N ALA A 18 -9.84 29.09 10.18
CA ALA A 18 -8.96 28.00 9.81
C ALA A 18 -9.56 27.35 8.55
N ALA A 19 -9.11 27.77 7.38
CA ALA A 19 -9.08 26.91 6.21
C ALA A 19 -7.96 25.89 6.44
N SER A 20 -8.14 25.06 7.48
CA SER A 20 -7.59 23.72 7.47
C SER A 20 -8.25 23.05 6.26
N ALA A 21 -7.63 23.24 5.10
CA ALA A 21 -7.73 22.26 4.03
C ALA A 21 -7.32 20.95 4.69
N VAL A 22 -8.33 20.19 5.13
CA VAL A 22 -8.17 18.77 5.31
C VAL A 22 -7.82 18.27 3.91
N ALA A 23 -6.52 18.25 3.63
CA ALA A 23 -5.98 17.27 2.72
C ALA A 23 -6.41 15.94 3.35
N GLY A 24 -7.59 15.46 2.97
CA GLY A 24 -7.98 14.09 3.25
C GLY A 24 -6.83 13.20 2.79
N PRO A 25 -6.61 12.05 3.44
CA PRO A 25 -5.58 11.14 2.98
C PRO A 25 -5.84 10.91 1.49
N SER A 26 -4.93 11.39 0.63
CA SER A 26 -4.83 10.81 -0.69
C SER A 26 -4.76 9.32 -0.42
N ALA A 27 -5.72 8.55 -0.91
CA ALA A 27 -5.62 7.10 -0.90
C ALA A 27 -4.39 6.77 -1.75
N ALA A 28 -3.21 6.84 -1.14
CA ALA A 28 -1.98 6.40 -1.73
C ALA A 28 -2.23 4.91 -1.95
N MET A 29 -2.43 4.56 -3.21
CA MET A 29 -2.63 3.18 -3.60
C MET A 29 -1.39 2.45 -3.13
N LEU A 30 -1.53 1.64 -2.07
CA LEU A 30 -0.40 1.00 -1.43
C LEU A 30 0.14 -0.04 -2.42
N ASP A 31 1.46 -0.01 -2.62
CA ASP A 31 2.14 -1.02 -3.40
C ASP A 31 2.16 -2.34 -2.62
N VAL A 32 1.33 -3.29 -3.03
CA VAL A 32 1.25 -4.62 -2.40
C VAL A 32 1.94 -5.63 -3.30
N PRO A 33 3.07 -6.22 -2.90
CA PRO A 33 3.73 -7.20 -3.74
C PRO A 33 2.92 -8.51 -3.84
N PHE A 34 2.97 -9.14 -5.00
CA PHE A 34 2.45 -10.49 -5.21
C PHE A 34 3.55 -11.40 -5.73
N TYR A 35 3.38 -12.70 -5.50
CA TYR A 35 4.45 -13.68 -5.67
C TYR A 35 3.95 -14.93 -6.38
N ASN A 36 4.83 -15.52 -7.18
CA ASN A 36 4.68 -16.88 -7.65
C ASN A 36 5.30 -17.83 -6.63
N TYR A 37 4.66 -18.98 -6.44
CA TYR A 37 5.12 -20.02 -5.52
C TYR A 37 5.38 -21.29 -6.31
N THR A 38 6.55 -21.87 -6.13
CA THR A 38 6.91 -23.17 -6.70
C THR A 38 7.19 -24.15 -5.57
N TYR A 39 6.48 -25.27 -5.55
CA TYR A 39 6.57 -26.29 -4.50
C TYR A 39 7.39 -27.48 -4.99
N PHE A 40 8.20 -28.03 -4.08
CA PHE A 40 9.13 -29.12 -4.36
C PHE A 40 8.86 -30.32 -3.46
N SER A 41 9.25 -31.51 -3.89
CA SER A 41 9.07 -32.76 -3.13
C SER A 41 9.82 -32.76 -1.79
N ASP A 42 10.98 -32.10 -1.76
CA ASP A 42 11.94 -32.13 -0.65
C ASP A 42 12.84 -30.88 -0.63
N ALA A 43 13.70 -30.81 0.40
CA ALA A 43 14.61 -29.68 0.64
C ALA A 43 15.73 -29.52 -0.40
N THR A 44 15.85 -30.42 -1.39
CA THR A 44 16.85 -30.27 -2.47
C THR A 44 16.37 -29.34 -3.58
N TYR A 45 15.08 -29.00 -3.62
CA TYR A 45 14.47 -28.14 -4.64
C TYR A 45 14.73 -28.63 -6.09
N THR A 46 14.79 -29.94 -6.29
CA THR A 46 15.09 -30.54 -7.61
C THR A 46 13.84 -30.97 -8.38
N THR A 47 12.81 -31.42 -7.67
CA THR A 47 11.58 -31.94 -8.28
C THR A 47 10.40 -31.06 -7.92
N VAL A 48 9.83 -30.38 -8.92
CA VAL A 48 8.62 -29.56 -8.75
C VAL A 48 7.40 -30.47 -8.62
N VAL A 49 6.58 -30.22 -7.61
CA VAL A 49 5.34 -30.96 -7.33
C VAL A 49 4.08 -30.09 -7.41
N GLY A 50 4.24 -28.77 -7.44
CA GLY A 50 3.13 -27.85 -7.63
C GLY A 50 3.56 -26.41 -7.80
N TYR A 51 2.61 -25.54 -8.15
CA TYR A 51 2.83 -24.10 -8.24
C TYR A 51 1.54 -23.31 -8.01
N GLU A 52 1.71 -22.05 -7.58
CA GLU A 52 0.67 -21.02 -7.52
C GLU A 52 1.18 -19.76 -8.23
N ILE A 53 0.30 -19.13 -9.01
CA ILE A 53 0.63 -17.88 -9.72
C ILE A 53 0.05 -16.72 -8.92
N GLY A 54 0.91 -15.77 -8.56
CA GLY A 54 0.46 -14.54 -7.91
C GLY A 54 -0.34 -13.68 -8.88
N THR A 55 -1.40 -13.08 -8.38
CA THR A 55 -2.28 -12.20 -9.14
C THR A 55 -2.64 -10.97 -8.33
N CYS A 56 -2.96 -9.89 -9.02
CA CYS A 56 -3.56 -8.70 -8.42
C CYS A 56 -5.05 -8.72 -8.77
N PHE A 57 -5.93 -8.63 -7.78
CA PHE A 57 -7.37 -8.57 -7.98
C PHE A 57 -7.99 -7.53 -7.06
N ASN A 58 -8.68 -6.54 -7.64
CA ASN A 58 -9.30 -5.42 -6.91
C ASN A 58 -8.34 -4.71 -5.92
N GLY A 59 -7.08 -4.48 -6.33
CA GLY A 59 -6.09 -3.87 -5.44
C GLY A 59 -5.51 -4.74 -4.35
N GLN A 60 -5.79 -6.05 -4.38
CA GLN A 60 -5.26 -7.00 -3.43
C GLN A 60 -4.34 -7.99 -4.14
N ALA A 61 -3.18 -8.26 -3.54
CA ALA A 61 -2.35 -9.39 -3.92
C ALA A 61 -3.06 -10.68 -3.48
N ALA A 62 -3.21 -11.61 -4.43
CA ALA A 62 -3.79 -12.92 -4.22
C ALA A 62 -2.98 -13.98 -4.97
N VAL A 63 -3.35 -15.23 -4.81
CA VAL A 63 -2.81 -16.35 -5.58
C VAL A 63 -3.93 -17.02 -6.36
N GLN A 64 -3.63 -17.47 -7.57
CA GLN A 64 -4.53 -18.32 -8.33
C GLN A 64 -4.65 -19.71 -7.70
N GLN A 65 -5.60 -20.50 -8.18
CA GLN A 65 -5.76 -21.88 -7.75
C GLN A 65 -4.45 -22.67 -7.96
N MET A 66 -4.04 -23.37 -6.90
CA MET A 66 -2.86 -24.24 -6.93
C MET A 66 -2.97 -25.33 -7.99
N VAL A 67 -1.89 -25.55 -8.72
CA VAL A 67 -1.73 -26.68 -9.63
C VAL A 67 -0.76 -27.67 -9.00
N GLY A 68 -1.16 -28.95 -8.94
CA GLY A 68 -0.33 -30.02 -8.36
C GLY A 68 -0.56 -30.22 -6.87
N THR A 69 0.51 -30.30 -6.09
CA THR A 69 0.47 -30.54 -4.64
C THR A 69 1.35 -29.55 -3.89
N GLY A 70 0.82 -28.98 -2.80
CA GLY A 70 1.56 -28.08 -1.93
C GLY A 70 2.52 -28.85 -1.03
N SER A 71 3.64 -28.23 -0.68
CA SER A 71 4.65 -28.81 0.20
C SER A 71 5.26 -27.75 1.11
N ALA A 72 6.02 -28.18 2.13
CA ALA A 72 6.77 -27.27 2.99
C ALA A 72 8.03 -26.69 2.29
N TYR A 73 8.39 -27.22 1.12
CA TYR A 73 9.57 -26.83 0.37
C TYR A 73 9.14 -25.93 -0.77
N VAL A 74 9.13 -24.62 -0.53
CA VAL A 74 8.58 -23.64 -1.46
C VAL A 74 9.62 -22.58 -1.79
N ILE A 75 9.73 -22.24 -3.07
CA ILE A 75 10.41 -21.03 -3.54
C ILE A 75 9.35 -19.98 -3.84
N GLN A 76 9.52 -18.80 -3.26
CA GLN A 76 8.68 -17.64 -3.48
C GLN A 76 9.43 -16.63 -4.33
N GLU A 77 8.91 -16.38 -5.53
CA GLU A 77 9.47 -15.42 -6.48
C GLU A 77 8.54 -14.22 -6.59
N ARG A 78 9.10 -13.02 -6.43
CA ARG A 78 8.33 -11.78 -6.60
C ARG A 78 7.97 -11.64 -8.07
N ALA A 79 6.68 -11.70 -8.37
CA ALA A 79 6.17 -11.58 -9.73
C ALA A 79 5.81 -10.12 -10.08
N GLY A 80 5.59 -9.29 -9.06
CA GLY A 80 5.33 -7.88 -9.24
C GLY A 80 4.68 -7.20 -8.04
N VAL A 81 4.06 -6.06 -8.32
CA VAL A 81 3.37 -5.19 -7.37
C VAL A 81 1.96 -4.89 -7.86
N CYS A 82 1.00 -4.98 -6.95
CA CYS A 82 -0.38 -4.58 -7.11
C CYS A 82 -0.52 -3.15 -6.56
N ARG A 83 -0.88 -2.19 -7.42
CA ARG A 83 -1.13 -0.79 -7.04
C ARG A 83 -2.58 -0.46 -7.36
N GLY A 84 -3.47 -0.70 -6.38
CA GLY A 84 -4.91 -0.82 -6.64
C GLY A 84 -5.17 -1.77 -7.80
N ASP A 85 -6.08 -1.46 -8.73
CA ASP A 85 -6.48 -2.42 -9.78
C ASP A 85 -5.42 -2.68 -10.87
N LEU A 86 -4.22 -2.12 -10.71
CA LEU A 86 -3.12 -2.25 -11.66
C LEU A 86 -2.11 -3.31 -11.19
N THR A 87 -1.81 -4.24 -12.10
CA THR A 87 -0.71 -5.18 -11.96
C THR A 87 0.55 -4.59 -12.60
N ILE A 88 1.63 -4.51 -11.84
CA ILE A 88 2.95 -4.09 -12.31
C ILE A 88 3.88 -5.30 -12.20
N TYR A 89 4.24 -5.92 -13.32
CA TYR A 89 5.16 -7.06 -13.33
C TYR A 89 6.62 -6.58 -13.20
N GLU A 90 7.44 -7.36 -12.50
CA GLU A 90 8.87 -7.09 -12.24
C GLU A 90 9.79 -8.12 -12.92
#